data_AF-A0A1F2X4T5-F1
#
_entry.id   AF-A0A1F2X4T5-F1
#
_cell.length_a   1.000
_cell.length_b   1.000
_cell.length_c   1.000
_cell.angle_alpha   90.00
_cell.angle_beta   90.00
_cell.angle_gamma   90.00
#
_symmetry.space_group_name_H-M   'P 1'
#
loop_
_entity.id
_entity.type
_entity.pdbx_description
1 polymer ?
#
loop_
_entity_poly.entity_id
_entity_poly.type
_entity_poly.pdbx_seq_one_letter_code
_entity_poly.pdbx_strand_id
1 'polypeptide(L)'
;MVMVCDVGMTAATATATTRTRARRLNHTLSLFAVDATLAVLFVLVIEVPLTGLAVHEWLGVVIGAGMVTHLVQHAGWAGTTAKRIFGQTSFRNRLNYLMMAALFVGFVTIITSGLLISETALPAIGFRPPATEFWAWLHLASVVWVMGLTALHIAINWKWLVSTVQRYVLAPHRRVVQREVVR
;
A
#
# COMPACT_ATOMS: atom_id res chain seq x y z
N MET A 1 13.72 -16.46 58.10
CA MET A 1 14.86 -15.83 57.39
C MET A 1 15.29 -16.87 56.37
N VAL A 2 14.90 -16.78 55.10
CA VAL A 2 15.43 -15.85 54.11
C VAL A 2 14.34 -15.50 53.08
N MET A 3 14.13 -14.20 52.93
CA MET A 3 13.42 -13.51 51.85
C MET A 3 14.52 -13.00 50.91
N VAL A 4 14.57 -13.46 49.65
CA VAL A 4 15.43 -12.86 48.61
C VAL A 4 14.70 -12.78 47.28
N CYS A 5 14.45 -11.53 46.88
CA CYS A 5 14.48 -10.93 45.55
C CYS A 5 14.12 -11.75 44.30
N ASP A 6 12.93 -11.46 43.75
CA ASP A 6 12.65 -11.64 42.32
C ASP A 6 11.90 -10.44 41.71
N VAL A 7 12.44 -9.23 41.92
CA VAL A 7 11.86 -7.96 41.41
C VAL A 7 12.66 -7.40 40.22
N GLY A 8 13.81 -8.00 39.88
CA GLY A 8 14.70 -7.51 38.80
C GLY A 8 14.37 -8.02 37.39
N MET A 9 13.64 -9.13 37.25
CA MET A 9 13.44 -9.81 35.96
C MET A 9 12.18 -9.38 35.18
N THR A 10 11.27 -8.64 35.83
CA THR A 10 9.96 -8.28 35.26
C THR A 10 9.99 -6.98 34.46
N ALA A 11 10.78 -5.99 34.87
CA ALA A 11 10.85 -4.68 34.22
C ALA A 11 11.55 -4.74 32.84
N ALA A 12 12.66 -5.46 32.71
CA ALA A 12 13.39 -5.60 31.44
C ALA A 12 12.54 -6.32 30.37
N THR A 13 11.81 -7.36 30.79
CA THR A 13 10.92 -8.15 29.93
C THR A 13 9.70 -7.35 29.49
N ALA A 14 9.10 -6.56 30.39
CA ALA A 14 8.00 -5.63 30.08
C ALA A 14 8.44 -4.50 29.12
N THR A 15 9.66 -3.99 29.29
CA THR A 15 10.21 -2.92 28.43
C THR A 15 10.54 -3.45 27.04
N ALA A 16 11.11 -4.66 26.94
CA ALA A 16 11.41 -5.31 25.66
C ALA A 16 10.14 -5.69 24.86
N THR A 17 9.10 -6.18 25.54
CA THR A 17 7.78 -6.46 24.92
C THR A 17 7.06 -5.20 24.48
N THR A 18 7.17 -4.11 25.25
CA THR A 18 6.59 -2.81 24.87
C THR A 18 7.28 -2.22 23.64
N ARG A 19 8.62 -2.26 23.58
CA ARG A 19 9.40 -1.75 22.43
C ARG A 19 9.13 -2.54 21.15
N THR A 20 9.01 -3.87 21.23
CA THR A 20 8.68 -4.73 20.08
C THR A 20 7.25 -4.53 19.59
N ARG A 21 6.29 -4.33 20.50
CA ARG A 21 4.91 -3.98 20.16
C ARG A 21 4.82 -2.62 19.46
N ALA A 22 5.48 -1.58 19.99
CA ALA A 22 5.50 -0.25 19.38
C ALA A 22 6.11 -0.30 17.96
N ARG A 23 7.22 -1.04 17.78
CA ARG A 23 7.83 -1.22 16.45
C ARG A 23 6.89 -1.89 15.44
N ARG A 24 6.17 -2.95 15.85
CA ARG A 24 5.18 -3.63 14.99
C ARG A 24 4.02 -2.71 14.60
N LEU A 25 3.54 -1.90 15.54
CA LEU A 25 2.49 -0.91 15.28
C LEU A 25 2.95 0.14 14.25
N ASN A 26 4.13 0.72 14.45
CA ASN A 26 4.69 1.71 13.52
C ASN A 26 4.88 1.12 12.12
N HIS A 27 5.28 -0.14 12.02
CA HIS A 27 5.38 -0.84 10.75
C HIS A 27 4.01 -1.01 10.07
N THR A 28 3.00 -1.53 10.77
CA THR A 28 1.64 -1.67 10.21
C THR A 28 1.05 -0.33 9.78
N LEU A 29 1.27 0.73 10.55
CA LEU A 29 0.82 2.08 10.21
C LEU A 29 1.52 2.62 8.96
N SER A 30 2.83 2.40 8.82
CA SER A 30 3.60 2.81 7.65
C SER A 30 3.08 2.13 6.38
N LEU A 31 2.88 0.81 6.42
CA LEU A 31 2.27 0.05 5.31
C LEU A 31 0.91 0.63 4.92
N PHE A 32 0.02 0.77 5.92
CA PHE A 32 -1.33 1.24 5.69
C PHE A 32 -1.37 2.69 5.15
N ALA A 33 -0.46 3.55 5.61
CA ALA A 33 -0.39 4.93 5.14
C ALA A 33 0.04 5.03 3.67
N VAL A 34 1.00 4.21 3.24
CA VAL A 34 1.40 4.14 1.82
C VAL A 34 0.24 3.65 0.96
N ASP A 35 -0.43 2.57 1.38
CA ASP A 35 -1.58 2.02 0.65
C ASP A 35 -2.73 3.02 0.53
N ALA A 36 -3.06 3.70 1.63
CA ALA A 36 -4.11 4.72 1.65
C ALA A 36 -3.76 5.92 0.76
N THR A 37 -2.49 6.36 0.81
CA THR A 37 -2.01 7.47 -0.04
C THR A 37 -2.10 7.10 -1.51
N LEU A 38 -1.63 5.91 -1.88
CA LEU A 38 -1.71 5.41 -3.25
C LEU A 38 -3.15 5.27 -3.74
N ALA A 39 -4.05 4.78 -2.88
CA ALA A 39 -5.47 4.66 -3.22
C ALA A 39 -6.11 6.04 -3.50
N VAL A 40 -5.81 7.05 -2.67
CA VAL A 40 -6.30 8.42 -2.89
C VAL A 40 -5.74 9.01 -4.17
N LEU A 41 -4.42 8.91 -4.39
CA LEU A 41 -3.79 9.41 -5.62
C LEU A 41 -4.35 8.72 -6.87
N PHE A 42 -4.60 7.41 -6.79
CA PHE A 42 -5.20 6.65 -7.88
C PHE A 42 -6.61 7.15 -8.22
N VAL A 43 -7.45 7.45 -7.22
CA VAL A 43 -8.78 8.04 -7.48
C VAL A 43 -8.66 9.41 -8.13
N LEU A 44 -7.71 10.24 -7.69
CA LEU A 44 -7.50 11.56 -8.28
C LEU A 44 -7.01 11.50 -9.73
N VAL A 45 -6.11 10.55 -10.06
CA VAL A 45 -5.50 10.48 -11.40
C VAL A 45 -6.44 9.94 -12.47
N ILE A 46 -7.52 9.21 -12.13
CA ILE A 46 -8.43 8.59 -13.11
C ILE A 46 -9.06 9.62 -14.05
N GLU A 47 -9.38 10.83 -13.56
CA GLU A 47 -10.10 11.84 -14.33
C GLU A 47 -9.18 12.99 -14.75
N VAL A 48 -8.77 13.00 -16.02
CA VAL A 48 -8.00 14.10 -16.62
C VAL A 48 -8.75 15.44 -16.57
N PRO A 49 -10.07 15.52 -16.85
CA PRO A 49 -10.78 16.81 -16.77
C PRO A 49 -10.78 17.42 -15.37
N LEU A 50 -10.69 16.60 -14.32
CA LEU A 50 -10.64 17.04 -12.93
C LEU A 50 -9.26 17.59 -12.55
N THR A 51 -8.20 16.94 -13.01
CA THR A 51 -6.82 17.25 -12.61
C THR A 51 -6.12 18.22 -13.58
N GLY A 52 -6.51 18.20 -14.85
CA GLY A 52 -5.76 18.79 -15.96
C GLY A 52 -4.61 17.88 -16.41
N LEU A 53 -4.25 17.98 -17.69
CA LEU A 53 -3.26 17.08 -18.32
C LEU A 53 -1.91 17.07 -17.59
N ALA A 54 -1.35 18.24 -17.30
CA ALA A 54 -0.05 18.32 -16.63
C ALA A 54 -0.05 17.66 -15.25
N VAL A 55 -1.10 17.90 -14.46
CA VAL A 55 -1.22 17.32 -13.12
C VAL A 55 -1.43 15.81 -13.21
N HIS A 56 -2.26 15.33 -14.15
CA HIS A 56 -2.46 13.90 -14.38
C HIS A 56 -1.15 13.17 -14.64
N GLU A 57 -0.29 13.70 -15.52
CA GLU A 57 0.99 13.09 -15.86
C GLU A 57 1.95 13.06 -14.66
N TRP A 58 2.07 14.18 -13.92
CA TRP A 58 2.90 14.23 -12.72
C TRP A 58 2.37 13.35 -11.58
N LEU A 59 1.05 13.25 -11.41
CA LEU A 59 0.44 12.30 -10.48
C LEU A 59 0.78 10.86 -10.86
N GLY A 60 0.76 10.51 -12.15
CA GLY A 60 1.21 9.21 -12.64
C GLY A 60 2.64 8.87 -12.24
N VAL A 61 3.56 9.85 -12.34
CA VAL A 61 4.96 9.70 -11.89
C VAL A 61 5.05 9.47 -10.38
N VAL A 62 4.33 10.27 -9.58
CA VAL A 62 4.29 10.14 -8.12
C VAL A 62 3.73 8.78 -7.70
N ILE A 63 2.65 8.33 -8.34
CA ILE A 63 2.07 7.01 -8.13
C ILE A 63 3.09 5.92 -8.47
N GLY A 64 3.83 6.05 -9.57
CA GLY A 64 4.89 5.11 -9.93
C GLY A 64 5.97 4.99 -8.84
N ALA A 65 6.45 6.11 -8.31
CA ALA A 65 7.40 6.12 -7.21
C ALA A 65 6.81 5.50 -5.91
N GLY A 66 5.55 5.83 -5.61
CA GLY A 66 4.85 5.24 -4.46
C GLY A 66 4.64 3.74 -4.62
N MET A 67 4.37 3.24 -5.83
CA MET A 67 4.18 1.82 -6.11
C MET A 67 5.48 1.04 -5.89
N VAL A 68 6.63 1.59 -6.25
CA VAL A 68 7.95 1.00 -5.89
C VAL A 68 8.07 0.88 -4.37
N THR A 69 7.70 1.93 -3.63
CA THR A 69 7.74 1.93 -2.16
C THR A 69 6.83 0.83 -1.58
N HIS A 70 5.59 0.73 -2.07
CA HIS A 70 4.65 -0.32 -1.69
C HIS A 70 5.24 -1.72 -1.95
N LEU A 71 5.81 -1.97 -3.12
CA LEU A 71 6.40 -3.27 -3.46
C LEU A 71 7.57 -3.64 -2.53
N VAL A 72 8.47 -2.69 -2.25
CA VAL A 72 9.60 -2.91 -1.33
C VAL A 72 9.10 -3.26 0.07
N GLN A 73 8.08 -2.55 0.55
CA GLN A 73 7.45 -2.80 1.84
C GLN A 73 6.81 -4.20 1.93
N HIS A 74 6.25 -4.71 0.83
CA HIS A 74 5.60 -6.02 0.76
C HIS A 74 6.51 -7.16 0.28
N ALA A 75 7.76 -6.87 -0.13
CA ALA A 75 8.68 -7.83 -0.75
C ALA A 75 8.96 -9.07 0.13
N GLY A 76 9.08 -8.89 1.45
CA GLY A 76 9.29 -10.01 2.38
C GLY A 76 8.11 -10.99 2.41
N TRP A 77 6.88 -10.47 2.44
CA TRP A 77 5.67 -11.28 2.38
C TRP A 77 5.52 -11.95 1.01
N ALA A 78 5.79 -11.22 -0.07
CA ALA A 78 5.75 -11.75 -1.42
C ALA A 78 6.72 -12.93 -1.60
N GLY A 79 7.99 -12.76 -1.20
CA GLY A 79 9.01 -13.79 -1.32
C GLY A 79 8.72 -15.03 -0.48
N THR A 80 8.21 -14.85 0.75
CA THR A 80 7.82 -16.00 1.60
C THR A 80 6.58 -16.73 1.08
N THR A 81 5.61 -16.00 0.53
CA THR A 81 4.42 -16.60 -0.09
C THR A 81 4.75 -17.31 -1.39
N ALA A 82 5.60 -16.73 -2.24
CA ALA A 82 6.06 -17.34 -3.50
C ALA A 82 6.69 -18.71 -3.27
N LYS A 83 7.57 -18.84 -2.27
CA LYS A 83 8.21 -20.12 -1.91
C LYS A 83 7.22 -21.20 -1.46
N ARG A 84 6.04 -20.81 -0.98
CA ARG A 84 5.03 -21.72 -0.41
C ARG A 84 3.80 -21.86 -1.30
N ILE A 85 3.78 -21.22 -2.47
CA ILE A 85 2.56 -21.08 -3.28
C ILE A 85 2.07 -22.44 -3.81
N PHE A 86 2.99 -23.34 -4.15
CA PHE A 86 2.72 -24.72 -4.56
C PHE A 86 2.61 -25.71 -3.38
N GLY A 87 2.79 -25.24 -2.14
CA GLY A 87 2.70 -26.03 -0.91
C GLY A 87 1.52 -25.63 -0.01
N GLN A 88 1.74 -25.66 1.31
CA GLN A 88 0.74 -25.43 2.38
C GLN A 88 0.29 -23.96 2.56
N THR A 89 -0.03 -23.27 1.46
CA THR A 89 -0.55 -21.89 1.53
C THR A 89 -2.06 -21.88 1.38
N SER A 90 -2.76 -21.15 2.25
CA SER A 90 -4.21 -21.01 2.17
C SER A 90 -4.66 -20.39 0.84
N PHE A 91 -5.84 -20.78 0.35
CA PHE A 91 -6.40 -20.23 -0.89
C PHE A 91 -6.43 -18.69 -0.90
N ARG A 92 -6.79 -18.08 0.24
CA ARG A 92 -6.82 -16.62 0.37
C ARG A 92 -5.44 -15.98 0.18
N ASN A 93 -4.37 -16.58 0.70
CA ASN A 93 -3.02 -16.04 0.53
C ASN A 93 -2.51 -16.23 -0.90
N ARG A 94 -2.91 -17.33 -1.59
CA ARG A 94 -2.66 -17.50 -3.02
C ARG A 94 -3.38 -16.44 -3.86
N LEU A 95 -4.66 -16.19 -3.58
CA LEU A 95 -5.44 -15.16 -4.26
C LEU A 95 -4.86 -13.75 -4.06
N ASN A 96 -4.47 -13.41 -2.84
CA ASN A 96 -3.81 -12.12 -2.56
C ASN A 96 -2.47 -12.00 -3.29
N TYR A 97 -1.69 -13.08 -3.40
CA TYR A 97 -0.45 -13.08 -4.17
C TYR A 97 -0.70 -12.88 -5.67
N LEU A 98 -1.71 -13.57 -6.23
CA LEU A 98 -2.11 -13.36 -7.63
C LEU A 98 -2.58 -11.93 -7.86
N MET A 99 -3.34 -11.35 -6.93
CA MET A 99 -3.80 -9.96 -7.02
C MET A 99 -2.63 -8.98 -6.97
N MET A 100 -1.66 -9.20 -6.09
CA MET A 100 -0.42 -8.41 -6.04
C MET A 100 0.32 -8.46 -7.39
N ALA A 101 0.49 -9.66 -7.95
CA ALA A 101 1.18 -9.83 -9.23
C ALA A 101 0.42 -9.18 -10.40
N ALA A 102 -0.90 -9.38 -10.47
CA ALA A 102 -1.74 -8.80 -11.52
C ALA A 102 -1.77 -7.27 -11.45
N LEU A 103 -1.95 -6.70 -10.25
CA LEU A 103 -1.88 -5.25 -10.06
C LEU A 103 -0.49 -4.69 -10.35
N PHE A 104 0.58 -5.38 -9.96
CA PHE A 104 1.93 -4.97 -10.28
C PHE A 104 2.13 -4.84 -11.80
N VAL A 105 1.77 -5.88 -12.56
CA VAL A 105 1.85 -5.85 -14.03
C VAL A 105 0.99 -4.72 -14.58
N GLY A 106 -0.27 -4.61 -14.14
CA GLY A 106 -1.18 -3.56 -14.61
C GLY A 106 -0.66 -2.15 -14.34
N PHE A 107 -0.13 -1.88 -13.14
CA PHE A 107 0.45 -0.58 -12.78
C PHE A 107 1.72 -0.28 -13.60
N VAL A 108 2.60 -1.26 -13.82
CA VAL A 108 3.76 -1.07 -14.70
C VAL A 108 3.30 -0.75 -16.13
N THR A 109 2.30 -1.45 -16.65
CA THR A 109 1.78 -1.23 -18.01
C THR A 109 1.12 0.14 -18.16
N ILE A 110 0.20 0.53 -17.26
CA ILE A 110 -0.50 1.82 -17.32
C ILE A 110 0.47 3.01 -17.17
N ILE A 111 1.44 2.92 -16.25
CA ILE A 111 2.42 3.99 -16.02
C ILE A 111 3.36 4.09 -17.22
N THR A 112 3.91 2.96 -17.71
CA THR A 112 4.84 2.97 -18.84
C THR A 112 4.16 3.50 -20.10
N SER A 113 2.96 3.02 -20.41
CA SER A 113 2.19 3.51 -21.57
C SER A 113 1.80 4.98 -21.43
N GLY A 114 1.41 5.43 -20.22
CA GLY A 114 1.08 6.84 -19.93
C GLY A 114 2.29 7.77 -20.09
N LEU A 115 3.46 7.33 -19.63
CA LEU A 115 4.72 8.02 -19.87
C LEU A 115 5.02 8.11 -21.38
N LEU A 116 4.87 7.02 -22.14
CA LEU A 116 5.16 7.03 -23.58
C LEU A 116 4.19 7.85 -24.43
N ILE A 117 3.07 8.32 -23.87
CA ILE A 117 2.17 9.30 -24.50
C ILE A 117 2.19 10.68 -23.82
N SER A 118 3.11 10.91 -22.88
CA SER A 118 3.19 12.16 -22.11
C SER A 118 3.54 13.35 -23.00
N GLU A 119 2.74 14.42 -22.87
CA GLU A 119 2.92 15.68 -23.58
C GLU A 119 3.59 16.77 -22.73
N THR A 120 3.61 16.60 -21.39
CA THR A 120 4.11 17.63 -20.47
C THR A 120 5.24 17.16 -19.57
N ALA A 121 5.11 16.04 -18.86
CA ALA A 121 6.06 15.60 -17.84
C ALA A 121 7.39 15.11 -18.44
N LEU A 122 7.35 14.23 -19.45
CA LEU A 122 8.56 13.76 -20.12
C LEU A 122 9.24 14.85 -20.97
N PRO A 123 8.49 15.65 -21.75
CA PRO A 123 9.07 16.79 -22.45
C PRO A 123 9.72 17.82 -21.51
N ALA A 124 9.16 18.03 -20.30
CA ALA A 124 9.75 18.92 -19.30
C ALA A 124 11.14 18.47 -18.80
N ILE A 125 11.46 17.18 -18.90
CA ILE A 125 12.78 16.62 -18.57
C ILE A 125 13.64 16.33 -19.82
N GLY A 126 13.24 16.85 -20.98
CA GLY A 126 14.01 16.77 -22.23
C GLY A 126 13.80 15.50 -23.06
N PHE A 127 12.85 14.64 -22.70
CA PHE A 127 12.54 13.42 -23.45
C PHE A 127 11.23 13.58 -24.23
N ARG A 128 11.24 13.30 -25.54
CA ARG A 128 10.03 13.35 -26.38
C ARG A 128 9.71 11.95 -26.90
N PRO A 129 8.72 11.25 -26.33
CA PRO A 129 8.36 9.94 -26.81
C PRO A 129 7.66 10.03 -28.17
N PRO A 130 7.68 8.95 -28.97
CA PRO A 130 7.05 8.93 -30.29
C PRO A 130 5.51 8.92 -30.26
N ALA A 131 4.88 8.87 -29.08
CA ALA A 131 3.43 8.99 -28.83
C ALA A 131 2.55 8.28 -29.88
N THR A 132 2.76 6.98 -30.06
CA THR A 132 2.00 6.18 -31.04
C THR A 132 0.62 5.79 -30.52
N GLU A 133 -0.33 5.52 -31.44
CA GLU A 133 -1.68 5.06 -31.10
C GLU A 133 -1.69 3.78 -30.25
N PHE A 134 -0.69 2.91 -30.44
CA PHE A 134 -0.53 1.70 -29.64
C PHE A 134 -0.41 2.01 -28.14
N TRP A 135 0.40 3.00 -27.77
CA TRP A 135 0.59 3.37 -26.37
C TRP A 135 -0.66 4.02 -25.78
N ALA A 136 -1.37 4.84 -26.55
CA ALA A 136 -2.63 5.44 -26.13
C ALA A 136 -3.72 4.37 -25.88
N TRP A 137 -3.87 3.42 -26.81
CA TRP A 137 -4.77 2.29 -26.64
C TRP A 137 -4.38 1.43 -25.44
N LEU A 138 -3.10 1.11 -25.28
CA LEU A 138 -2.60 0.28 -24.18
C LEU A 138 -2.83 0.97 -22.83
N HIS A 139 -2.64 2.30 -22.76
CA HIS A 139 -2.91 3.08 -21.57
C HIS A 139 -4.39 3.00 -21.18
N LEU A 140 -5.30 3.32 -22.11
CA LEU A 140 -6.75 3.27 -21.87
C LEU A 140 -7.24 1.86 -21.50
N ALA A 141 -6.76 0.83 -22.19
CA ALA A 141 -7.07 -0.55 -21.85
C ALA A 141 -6.60 -0.88 -20.43
N SER A 142 -5.38 -0.48 -20.07
CA SER A 142 -4.80 -0.73 -18.76
C SER A 142 -5.54 0.01 -17.63
N VAL A 143 -6.09 1.21 -17.88
CA VAL A 143 -6.95 1.92 -16.92
C VAL A 143 -8.11 1.03 -16.49
N VAL A 144 -8.83 0.44 -17.45
CA VAL A 144 -10.00 -0.43 -17.17
C VAL A 144 -9.57 -1.65 -16.35
N TRP A 145 -8.47 -2.30 -16.74
CA TRP A 145 -7.93 -3.47 -16.03
C TRP A 145 -7.51 -3.13 -14.60
N VAL A 146 -6.70 -2.08 -14.41
CA VAL A 146 -6.19 -1.68 -13.10
C VAL A 146 -7.31 -1.22 -12.18
N MET A 147 -8.29 -0.47 -12.70
CA MET A 147 -9.45 -0.04 -11.93
C MET A 147 -10.28 -1.24 -11.43
N GLY A 148 -10.58 -2.19 -12.32
CA GLY A 148 -11.30 -3.42 -11.97
C GLY A 148 -10.56 -4.28 -10.96
N LEU A 149 -9.26 -4.51 -11.16
CA LEU A 149 -8.41 -5.26 -10.24
C LEU A 149 -8.27 -4.58 -8.88
N THR A 150 -8.19 -3.25 -8.84
CA THR A 150 -8.08 -2.47 -7.60
C THR A 150 -9.37 -2.56 -6.80
N ALA A 151 -10.52 -2.40 -7.45
CA ALA A 151 -11.82 -2.57 -6.80
C ALA A 151 -11.97 -3.99 -6.23
N LEU A 152 -11.60 -5.01 -7.00
CA LEU A 152 -11.64 -6.40 -6.56
C LEU A 152 -10.67 -6.67 -5.38
N HIS A 153 -9.46 -6.11 -5.44
CA HIS A 153 -8.48 -6.20 -4.36
C HIS A 153 -9.02 -5.62 -3.04
N ILE A 154 -9.66 -4.45 -3.09
CA ILE A 154 -10.30 -3.83 -1.93
C ILE A 154 -11.45 -4.70 -1.43
N ALA A 155 -12.31 -5.20 -2.31
CA ALA A 155 -13.45 -6.03 -1.94
C ALA A 155 -13.03 -7.32 -1.20
N ILE A 156 -12.00 -8.02 -1.71
CA ILE A 156 -11.45 -9.23 -1.08
C ILE A 156 -10.87 -8.93 0.31
N ASN A 157 -10.34 -7.73 0.51
CA ASN A 157 -9.66 -7.31 1.73
C ASN A 157 -10.52 -6.40 2.64
N TRP A 158 -11.81 -6.22 2.33
CA TRP A 158 -12.72 -5.29 3.02
C TRP A 158 -12.75 -5.44 4.55
N LYS A 159 -12.90 -6.68 5.04
CA LYS A 159 -12.93 -6.97 6.49
C LYS A 159 -11.63 -6.55 7.19
N TRP A 160 -10.49 -6.76 6.53
CA TRP A 160 -9.19 -6.36 7.08
C TRP A 160 -9.03 -4.83 7.05
N LEU A 161 -9.47 -4.19 5.97
CA LEU A 161 -9.43 -2.73 5.81
C LEU A 161 -10.23 -2.03 6.93
N VAL A 162 -11.51 -2.40 7.10
CA VAL A 162 -12.40 -1.81 8.11
C VAL A 162 -11.84 -2.01 9.52
N SER A 163 -11.37 -3.22 9.84
CA SER A 163 -10.80 -3.50 11.17
C SER A 163 -9.50 -2.73 11.44
N THR A 164 -8.65 -2.53 10.42
CA THR A 164 -7.42 -1.73 10.53
C THR A 164 -7.74 -0.26 10.77
N VAL A 165 -8.68 0.31 10.00
CA VAL A 165 -9.16 1.70 10.17
C VAL A 165 -9.76 1.91 11.57
N GLN A 166 -10.66 1.03 12.00
CA GLN A 166 -11.28 1.12 13.32
C GLN A 166 -10.24 1.06 14.44
N ARG A 167 -9.27 0.14 14.34
CA ARG A 167 -8.28 -0.10 15.40
C ARG A 167 -7.23 0.99 15.52
N TYR A 168 -6.83 1.60 14.41
CA TYR A 168 -5.65 2.45 14.37
C TYR A 168 -5.93 3.91 14.00
N VAL A 169 -7.02 4.19 13.29
CA VAL A 169 -7.41 5.56 12.92
C VAL A 169 -8.48 6.09 13.88
N LEU A 170 -9.50 5.28 14.19
CA LEU A 170 -10.64 5.72 15.01
C LEU A 170 -10.50 5.45 16.52
N ALA A 171 -9.86 4.34 16.90
CA ALA A 171 -9.66 3.98 18.31
C ALA A 171 -8.48 4.63 19.08
N PRO A 172 -7.59 5.50 18.54
CA PRO A 172 -6.58 6.19 19.35
C PRO A 172 -7.19 6.99 20.52
N HIS A 173 -8.36 7.61 20.31
CA HIS A 173 -8.99 8.49 21.30
C HIS A 173 -9.69 7.75 22.46
N ARG A 174 -10.15 6.51 22.28
CA ARG A 174 -10.89 5.79 23.33
C ARG A 174 -10.04 5.39 24.54
N ARG A 175 -8.72 5.26 24.37
CA ARG A 175 -7.80 4.88 25.46
C ARG A 175 -7.37 6.05 26.34
N VAL A 176 -7.43 7.28 25.84
CA VAL A 176 -7.11 8.49 26.61
C VAL A 176 -8.29 8.85 27.52
N VAL A 177 -9.51 8.89 26.96
CA VAL A 177 -10.73 9.22 27.72
C VAL A 177 -10.99 8.20 28.84
N GLN A 178 -10.76 6.89 28.62
CA GLN A 178 -10.92 5.90 29.69
C GLN A 178 -9.86 6.00 30.80
N ARG A 179 -8.69 6.59 30.54
CA ARG A 179 -7.68 6.82 31.58
C ARG A 179 -7.96 8.06 32.42
N GLU A 180 -8.64 9.05 31.86
CA GLU A 180 -9.09 10.23 32.61
C GLU A 180 -10.33 9.94 33.45
N VAL A 181 -11.25 9.08 32.99
CA VAL A 181 -12.47 8.73 33.76
C VAL A 181 -12.20 7.77 34.92
N VAL A 182 -11.07 7.06 34.92
CA VAL A 182 -10.70 6.09 35.98
C VAL A 182 -9.69 6.69 36.99
N ARG A 183 -9.25 7.93 36.78
CA ARG A 183 -8.48 8.71 37.78
C ARG A 183 -9.40 9.64 38.55
#